data_AF-A0A6L8MH28-F1
#
_entry.id   AF-A0A6L8MH28-F1
#
_cell.length_a   1.000
_cell.length_b   1.000
_cell.length_c   1.000
_cell.angle_alpha   90.00
_cell.angle_beta   90.00
_cell.angle_gamma   90.00
#
_symmetry.space_group_name_H-M   'P 1'
#
loop_
_entity.id
_entity.type
_entity.pdbx_description
1 polymer ?
#
loop_
_entity_poly.entity_id
_entity_poly.type
_entity_poly.pdbx_seq_one_letter_code
_entity_poly.pdbx_strand_id
1 'polypeptide(L)'
;MAALIVSDRLPEPAGASPQGAAWQQLLRWQENAQQLAFVYTRSQGGLIHTGQGRLDQLTLDATTIEAGNSKLYIVLAGASYEAGPQLFFTPNLLSRFHVNGVAVRLANHDWLFLSDESLPAIGMESLRPRLAP
;
A
#
# COMPACT_ATOMS: atom_id res chain seq x y z
N MET A 1 28.49 9.80 -9.63
CA MET A 1 27.13 10.30 -9.95
C MET A 1 26.28 9.08 -10.26
N ALA A 2 25.37 8.69 -9.36
CA ALA A 2 24.53 7.51 -9.54
C ALA A 2 23.44 7.82 -10.58
N ALA A 3 23.39 7.02 -11.65
CA ALA A 3 22.31 7.10 -12.61
C ALA A 3 21.01 6.66 -11.93
N LEU A 4 20.16 7.63 -11.58
CA LEU A 4 18.78 7.39 -11.21
C LEU A 4 18.15 6.63 -12.38
N ILE A 5 17.67 5.41 -12.13
CA ILE A 5 16.78 4.73 -13.06
C ILE A 5 15.45 5.47 -12.97
N VAL A 6 15.29 6.53 -13.75
CA VAL A 6 14.00 7.19 -13.99
C VAL A 6 13.33 6.39 -15.11
N SER A 7 12.33 5.60 -14.76
CA SER A 7 11.44 5.03 -15.78
C SER A 7 10.61 6.18 -16.35
N ASP A 8 10.84 6.52 -17.62
CA ASP A 8 10.10 7.55 -18.38
C ASP A 8 8.62 7.20 -18.62
N ARG A 9 8.22 6.00 -18.19
CA ARG A 9 6.86 5.49 -18.20
C ARG A 9 6.61 4.68 -16.94
N LEU A 10 6.63 5.34 -15.79
CA LEU A 10 5.69 4.88 -14.77
C LEU A 10 4.31 5.13 -15.38
N PRO A 11 3.44 4.10 -15.53
CA PRO A 11 2.05 4.37 -15.86
C PRO A 11 1.56 5.44 -14.87
N GLU A 12 0.88 6.48 -15.35
CA GLU A 12 0.21 7.39 -14.42
C GLU A 12 -0.53 6.51 -13.40
N PRO A 13 -0.34 6.73 -12.09
CA PRO A 13 -0.96 5.89 -11.07
C PRO A 13 -2.44 5.82 -11.40
N ALA A 14 -2.92 4.63 -11.70
CA ALA A 14 -4.20 4.40 -12.34
C ALA A 14 -5.31 5.11 -11.55
N GLY A 15 -5.74 6.27 -12.06
CA GLY A 15 -6.82 7.07 -11.52
C GLY A 15 -6.73 7.34 -10.02
N ALA A 16 -5.85 8.26 -9.62
CA ALA A 16 -5.82 8.91 -8.31
C ALA A 16 -7.07 9.77 -8.03
N SER A 17 -8.26 9.22 -8.25
CA SER A 17 -9.53 9.89 -7.98
C SER A 17 -10.34 9.10 -6.95
N PRO A 18 -11.08 9.78 -6.07
CA PRO A 18 -12.03 9.15 -5.13
C PRO A 18 -13.22 8.43 -5.80
N GLN A 19 -13.15 8.19 -7.11
CA GLN A 19 -14.11 7.46 -7.93
C GLN A 19 -13.42 6.36 -8.76
N GLY A 20 -12.10 6.19 -8.62
CA GLY A 20 -11.31 5.20 -9.34
C GLY A 20 -11.45 3.77 -8.79
N ALA A 21 -10.89 2.81 -9.53
CA ALA A 21 -10.95 1.38 -9.18
C ALA A 21 -10.41 1.07 -7.77
N ALA A 22 -9.42 1.84 -7.30
CA ALA A 22 -8.87 1.72 -5.95
C ALA A 22 -9.91 2.04 -4.87
N TRP A 23 -10.64 3.14 -5.02
CA TRP A 23 -11.68 3.53 -4.07
C TRP A 23 -12.83 2.52 -4.04
N GLN A 24 -13.26 2.05 -5.21
CA GLN A 24 -14.28 1.00 -5.33
C GLN A 24 -13.84 -0.31 -4.67
N GLN A 25 -12.55 -0.67 -4.75
CA GLN A 25 -12.01 -1.82 -4.04
C GLN A 25 -12.09 -1.65 -2.52
N LEU A 26 -11.71 -0.48 -2.01
CA LEU A 26 -11.79 -0.18 -0.58
C LEU A 26 -13.23 -0.23 -0.05
N LEU A 27 -14.18 0.34 -0.79
CA LEU A 27 -15.61 0.26 -0.45
C LEU A 27 -16.08 -1.20 -0.40
N ARG A 28 -15.76 -2.00 -1.42
CA ARG A 28 -16.11 -3.43 -1.42
C ARG A 28 -15.52 -4.17 -0.23
N TRP A 29 -14.27 -3.91 0.13
CA TRP A 29 -13.67 -4.56 1.29
C TRP A 29 -14.31 -4.14 2.62
N GLN A 30 -14.69 -2.87 2.75
CA GLN A 30 -15.42 -2.37 3.92
C GLN A 30 -16.82 -3.00 4.01
N GLU A 31 -17.60 -2.97 2.93
CA GLU A 31 -18.96 -3.52 2.87
C GLU A 31 -18.99 -5.02 3.21
N ASN A 32 -17.98 -5.77 2.80
CA ASN A 32 -17.85 -7.20 3.09
C ASN A 32 -17.20 -7.50 4.45
N ALA A 33 -16.82 -6.47 5.23
CA ALA A 33 -16.04 -6.60 6.46
C ALA A 33 -14.82 -7.54 6.28
N GLN A 34 -14.14 -7.41 5.15
CA GLN A 34 -13.08 -8.34 4.75
C GLN A 34 -11.86 -8.17 5.66
N GLN A 35 -11.29 -9.28 6.09
CA GLN A 35 -9.99 -9.28 6.77
C GLN A 35 -8.88 -8.96 5.75
N LEU A 36 -8.13 -7.89 6.00
CA LEU A 36 -7.07 -7.38 5.15
C LEU A 36 -5.75 -7.33 5.93
N ALA A 37 -4.65 -7.59 5.25
CA ALA A 37 -3.35 -7.13 5.71
C ALA A 37 -3.24 -5.64 5.46
N PHE A 38 -2.60 -4.95 6.40
CA PHE A 38 -2.28 -3.54 6.23
C PHE A 38 -0.84 -3.24 6.62
N VAL A 39 -0.29 -2.23 5.96
CA VAL A 39 0.96 -1.57 6.31
C VAL A 39 0.68 -0.08 6.35
N TYR A 40 0.83 0.54 7.51
CA TYR A 40 0.84 1.99 7.66
C TYR A 40 2.26 2.42 8.03
N THR A 41 2.83 3.32 7.25
CA THR A 41 4.17 3.85 7.48
C THR A 41 4.12 5.37 7.49
N ARG A 42 4.81 5.95 8.48
CA ARG A 42 4.97 7.39 8.57
C ARG A 42 6.14 7.86 7.73
N SER A 43 5.96 9.04 7.14
CA SER A 43 7.07 9.75 6.50
C SER A 43 8.25 9.94 7.48
N GLN A 44 9.46 10.04 6.95
CA GLN A 44 10.70 10.27 7.71
C GLN A 44 11.17 9.11 8.61
N GLY A 45 10.75 7.87 8.32
CA GLY A 45 11.25 6.69 9.02
C GLY A 45 10.68 6.54 10.44
N GLY A 46 9.49 7.11 10.67
CA GLY A 46 8.75 6.95 11.91
C GLY A 46 8.14 5.56 12.08
N LEU A 47 7.11 5.48 12.92
CA LEU A 47 6.40 4.25 13.25
C LEU A 47 5.84 3.56 11.99
N ILE A 48 6.16 2.28 11.85
CA ILE A 48 5.49 1.36 10.94
C ILE A 48 4.51 0.53 11.77
N HIS A 49 3.23 0.58 11.44
CA HIS A 49 2.23 -0.31 11.98
C HIS A 49 1.82 -1.30 10.90
N THR A 50 2.01 -2.59 11.17
CA THR A 50 1.56 -3.67 10.27
C THR A 50 0.64 -4.61 11.02
N GLY A 51 -0.18 -5.35 10.30
CA GLY A 51 -1.04 -6.37 10.90
C GLY A 51 -2.19 -6.75 10.01
N GLN A 52 -3.17 -7.43 10.62
CA GLN A 52 -4.44 -7.76 9.99
C GLN A 52 -5.54 -6.89 10.61
N GLY A 53 -6.45 -6.38 9.77
CA GLY A 53 -7.59 -5.61 10.24
C GLY A 53 -8.74 -5.58 9.24
N ARG A 54 -9.82 -4.91 9.61
CA ARG A 54 -10.99 -4.67 8.75
C ARG A 54 -11.24 -3.18 8.64
N LEU A 55 -11.72 -2.74 7.49
CA LEU A 55 -12.21 -1.38 7.32
C LEU A 55 -13.58 -1.28 8.01
N ASP A 56 -13.64 -0.51 9.11
CA ASP A 56 -14.87 -0.29 9.88
C ASP A 56 -15.65 0.90 9.29
N GLN A 57 -14.96 2.03 9.13
CA GLN A 57 -15.50 3.24 8.50
C GLN A 57 -14.59 3.67 7.36
N LEU A 58 -15.17 4.07 6.24
CA LEU A 58 -14.46 4.61 5.09
C LEU A 58 -15.26 5.79 4.51
N THR A 59 -14.65 6.97 4.53
CA THR A 59 -15.18 8.20 3.91
C THR A 59 -14.05 8.90 3.16
N LEU A 60 -14.38 9.91 2.35
CA LEU A 60 -13.38 10.69 1.64
C LEU A 60 -12.39 11.40 2.56
N ASP A 61 -12.78 11.66 3.81
CA ASP A 61 -11.99 12.43 4.77
C ASP A 61 -11.23 11.54 5.75
N ALA A 62 -11.70 10.31 6.01
CA ALA A 62 -11.08 9.43 6.98
C ALA A 62 -11.43 7.94 6.77
N THR A 63 -10.57 7.08 7.30
CA THR A 63 -10.84 5.65 7.44
C THR A 63 -10.46 5.15 8.83
N THR A 64 -11.15 4.11 9.28
CA THR A 64 -10.82 3.38 10.51
C THR A 64 -10.52 1.93 10.20
N ILE A 65 -9.36 1.44 10.64
CA ILE A 65 -8.99 0.02 10.60
C ILE A 65 -9.15 -0.56 12.00
N GLU A 66 -10.02 -1.55 12.13
CA GLU A 66 -10.15 -2.35 13.36
C GLU A 66 -9.19 -3.54 13.29
N ALA A 67 -8.25 -3.61 14.23
CA ALA A 67 -7.21 -4.63 14.32
C ALA A 67 -7.22 -5.25 15.73
N GLY A 68 -8.00 -6.31 15.90
CA GLY A 68 -8.24 -6.92 17.22
C GLY A 68 -8.92 -5.94 18.16
N ASN A 69 -8.29 -5.62 19.29
CA ASN A 69 -8.84 -4.70 20.29
C ASN A 69 -8.43 -3.24 20.06
N SER A 70 -7.74 -2.95 18.95
CA SER A 70 -7.24 -1.63 18.60
C SER A 70 -7.97 -1.08 17.38
N LYS A 71 -8.17 0.24 17.34
CA LYS A 71 -8.65 0.94 16.15
C LYS A 71 -7.63 1.98 15.72
N LEU A 72 -7.28 1.96 14.44
CA LEU A 72 -6.41 2.95 13.80
C LEU A 72 -7.30 3.92 13.02
N TYR A 73 -7.32 5.17 13.43
CA TYR A 73 -7.99 6.25 12.71
C TYR A 73 -6.99 6.97 11.80
N ILE A 74 -7.30 7.09 10.52
CA ILE A 74 -6.42 7.62 9.48
C ILE A 74 -7.16 8.71 8.70
N VAL A 75 -6.55 9.89 8.62
CA VAL A 75 -7.11 11.02 7.84
C VAL A 75 -6.77 10.82 6.36
N LEU A 76 -7.81 10.84 5.51
CA LEU A 76 -7.74 10.65 4.06
C LEU A 76 -7.92 11.95 3.26
N ALA A 77 -8.18 13.08 3.92
CA ALA A 77 -8.29 14.38 3.26
C ALA A 77 -7.01 14.67 2.43
N GLY A 78 -7.19 14.84 1.11
CA GLY A 78 -6.09 15.05 0.15
C GLY A 78 -5.28 13.79 -0.18
N ALA A 79 -5.74 12.60 0.20
CA ALA A 79 -5.09 11.35 -0.16
C ALA A 79 -5.29 10.99 -1.64
N SER A 80 -4.30 10.28 -2.21
CA SER A 80 -4.39 9.67 -3.52
C SER A 80 -4.40 8.15 -3.40
N TYR A 81 -5.10 7.49 -4.32
CA TYR A 81 -5.36 6.05 -4.28
C TYR A 81 -4.85 5.39 -5.55
N GLU A 82 -4.25 4.21 -5.42
CA GLU A 82 -3.74 3.42 -6.53
C GLU A 82 -4.07 1.95 -6.31
N ALA A 83 -4.70 1.32 -7.32
CA ALA A 83 -4.98 -0.10 -7.32
C ALA A 83 -3.93 -0.84 -8.16
N GLY A 84 -3.44 -1.97 -7.65
CA GLY A 84 -2.57 -2.84 -8.41
C GLY A 84 -1.41 -3.41 -7.59
N PRO A 85 -0.47 -4.09 -8.26
CA PRO A 85 0.69 -4.69 -7.61
C PRO A 85 1.64 -3.60 -7.09
N GLN A 86 1.92 -3.62 -5.78
CA GLN A 86 2.89 -2.75 -5.12
C GLN A 86 4.18 -3.53 -4.82
N LEU A 87 5.32 -2.88 -5.02
CA LEU A 87 6.63 -3.52 -4.85
C LEU A 87 7.05 -3.52 -3.37
N PHE A 88 7.36 -4.70 -2.85
CA PHE A 88 7.94 -4.90 -1.52
C PHE A 88 9.31 -5.57 -1.63
N PHE A 89 10.14 -5.34 -0.61
CA PHE A 89 11.45 -5.97 -0.47
C PHE A 89 11.45 -6.89 0.74
N THR A 90 12.21 -7.98 0.65
CA THR A 90 12.50 -8.79 1.84
C THR A 90 13.37 -7.99 2.81
N PRO A 91 13.32 -8.29 4.13
CA PRO A 91 14.09 -7.53 5.12
C PRO A 91 15.60 -7.48 4.86
N ASN A 92 16.15 -8.52 4.23
CA ASN A 92 17.56 -8.60 3.84
C ASN A 92 17.89 -7.87 2.52
N LEU A 93 16.89 -7.29 1.84
CA LEU A 93 17.00 -6.62 0.55
C LEU A 93 17.59 -7.49 -0.58
N LEU A 94 17.57 -8.82 -0.43
CA LEU A 94 18.07 -9.77 -1.43
C LEU A 94 17.01 -10.21 -2.42
N SER A 95 15.75 -9.87 -2.18
CA SER A 95 14.65 -10.17 -3.09
C SER A 95 13.58 -9.10 -3.00
N ARG A 96 12.82 -9.01 -4.09
CA ARG A 96 11.64 -8.15 -4.20
C ARG A 96 10.46 -8.96 -4.70
N PHE A 97 9.26 -8.53 -4.36
CA PHE A 97 8.05 -9.21 -4.73
C PHE A 97 6.91 -8.20 -4.85
N HIS A 98 5.94 -8.46 -5.70
CA HIS A 98 4.78 -7.58 -5.84
C HIS A 98 3.59 -8.12 -5.05
N VAL A 99 2.87 -7.26 -4.35
CA VAL A 99 1.65 -7.61 -3.63
C VAL A 99 0.50 -6.84 -4.25
N ASN A 100 -0.55 -7.54 -4.68
CA ASN A 100 -1.77 -6.88 -5.11
C ASN A 100 -2.45 -6.20 -3.94
N GLY A 101 -2.87 -4.97 -4.13
CA GLY A 101 -3.64 -4.27 -3.11
C GLY A 101 -4.02 -2.87 -3.55
N VAL A 102 -4.38 -2.08 -2.54
CA VAL A 102 -4.63 -0.66 -2.68
C VAL A 102 -3.58 0.10 -1.90
N ALA A 103 -2.81 0.92 -2.60
CA ALA A 103 -1.94 1.92 -2.01
C ALA A 103 -2.71 3.23 -1.83
N VAL A 104 -2.56 3.81 -0.65
CA VAL A 104 -3.14 5.09 -0.26
C VAL A 104 -2.00 6.00 0.19
N ARG A 105 -1.72 7.02 -0.60
CA ARG A 105 -0.72 8.04 -0.26
C ARG A 105 -1.43 9.20 0.40
N LEU A 106 -1.06 9.48 1.64
CA LEU A 106 -1.70 10.49 2.47
C LEU A 106 -1.08 11.86 2.21
N ALA A 107 -1.85 12.93 2.47
CA ALA A 107 -1.42 14.30 2.23
C ALA A 107 -0.17 14.70 3.04
N ASN A 108 0.00 14.10 4.23
CA ASN A 108 1.17 14.28 5.09
C ASN A 108 2.37 13.42 4.68
N HIS A 109 2.34 12.83 3.47
CA HIS A 109 3.35 11.91 2.93
C HIS A 109 3.49 10.58 3.66
N ASP A 110 2.60 10.27 4.59
CA ASP A 110 2.47 8.91 5.10
C ASP A 110 1.89 8.00 4.01
N TRP A 111 2.08 6.70 4.19
CA TRP A 111 1.60 5.70 3.25
C TRP A 111 0.85 4.60 3.98
N LEU A 112 -0.32 4.25 3.44
CA LEU A 112 -1.12 3.11 3.85
C LEU A 112 -1.23 2.16 2.67
N PHE A 113 -0.98 0.88 2.91
CA PHE A 113 -1.22 -0.18 1.95
C PHE A 113 -2.16 -1.20 2.56
N LEU A 114 -3.13 -1.66 1.78
CA LEU A 114 -4.13 -2.66 2.13
C LEU A 114 -4.14 -3.76 1.09
N SER A 115 -4.10 -5.02 1.52
CA SER A 115 -4.17 -6.17 0.62
C SER A 115 -5.01 -7.29 1.20
N ASP A 116 -5.72 -8.00 0.34
CA ASP A 116 -6.25 -9.31 0.68
C ASP A 116 -5.11 -10.33 0.55
N GLU A 117 -4.57 -10.83 1.67
CA GLU A 117 -3.47 -11.80 1.65
C GLU A 117 -3.74 -13.08 0.84
N SER A 118 -4.99 -13.27 0.38
CA SER A 118 -5.40 -14.35 -0.52
C SER A 118 -4.67 -14.38 -1.85
N LEU A 119 -4.02 -13.30 -2.28
CA LEU A 119 -3.29 -13.28 -3.54
C LEU A 119 -1.77 -13.39 -3.28
N PRO A 120 -1.13 -14.52 -3.64
CA PRO A 120 0.30 -14.69 -3.42
C PRO A 120 1.07 -13.60 -4.16
N ALA A 121 2.21 -13.23 -3.59
CA ALA A 121 3.08 -12.23 -4.18
C ALA A 121 3.33 -12.56 -5.67
N ILE A 122 2.95 -11.65 -6.56
CA ILE A 122 3.16 -11.84 -8.00
C ILE A 122 4.67 -11.80 -8.24
N GLY A 123 5.26 -12.98 -8.40
CA GLY A 123 6.67 -13.17 -8.76
C GLY A 123 7.64 -12.68 -7.69
N MET A 124 8.24 -13.61 -6.95
CA MET A 124 9.41 -13.31 -6.13
C MET A 124 10.66 -13.29 -7.03
N GLU A 125 11.33 -12.14 -7.11
CA GLU A 125 12.55 -11.95 -7.90
C GLU A 125 13.75 -11.82 -6.97
N SER A 126 14.76 -12.68 -7.17
CA SER A 126 16.04 -12.58 -6.46
C SER A 126 16.90 -11.45 -7.05
N LEU A 127 17.42 -10.58 -6.19
CA LEU A 127 18.34 -9.52 -6.54
C LEU A 127 19.77 -10.07 -6.43
N ARG A 128 20.56 -9.97 -7.52
CA ARG A 128 21.99 -10.28 -7.48
C ARG A 128 22.79 -9.01 -7.26
N PRO A 129 23.73 -8.97 -6.31
CA PRO A 129 24.65 -7.84 -6.19
C PRO A 129 25.46 -7.71 -7.47
N ARG A 130 25.50 -6.50 -8.04
CA ARG A 130 26.34 -6.20 -9.20
C ARG A 130 27.78 -6.04 -8.73
N LEU A 131 28.50 -7.16 -8.60
CA LEU A 131 29.96 -7.12 -8.52
C LEU A 131 30.46 -6.70 -9.91
N ALA A 132 30.92 -5.46 -10.05
CA ALA A 132 31.70 -5.06 -11.21
C ALA A 132 33.08 -5.74 -11.12
N PRO A 133 33.63 -6.28 -12.21
CA PRO A 133 35.03 -6.68 -12.27
C PRO A 133 35.97 -5.47 -12.13
#